data_AF-A0A661R7G9-F1
#
_entry.id   AF-A0A661R7G9-F1
#
_cell.length_a   1.000
_cell.length_b   1.000
_cell.length_c   1.000
_cell.angle_alpha   90.00
_cell.angle_beta   90.00
_cell.angle_gamma   90.00
#
_symmetry.space_group_name_H-M   'P 1'
#
loop_
_entity.id
_entity.type
_entity.pdbx_description
1 polymer ?
#
loop_
_entity_poly.entity_id
_entity_poly.type
_entity_poly.pdbx_seq_one_letter_code
_entity_poly.pdbx_strand_id
1 'polypeptide(L)'
;MDETVLKIALAAFMHDIGKFAQNGLHVSDEFLNKNADLYQPHYSGRYTHRHAVYTAAFIDHIQKLLPKAFNQAGWGLEDTFVNLAAGHHKPETPMQWIIAMADRISSGWDREEFDKQYNRAV
;
A
#
# COMPACT_ATOMS: atom_id res chain seq x y z
N MET A 1 -10.67 14.87 -14.41
CA MET A 1 -10.68 13.45 -14.00
C MET A 1 -11.58 13.36 -12.80
N ASP A 2 -12.41 12.34 -12.70
CA ASP A 2 -13.22 12.08 -11.51
C ASP A 2 -12.31 11.97 -10.25
N GLU A 3 -12.74 12.50 -9.10
CA GLU A 3 -11.90 12.59 -7.90
C GLU A 3 -11.51 11.21 -7.37
N THR A 4 -12.45 10.25 -7.40
CA THR A 4 -12.20 8.87 -6.98
C THR A 4 -11.19 8.21 -7.91
N VAL A 5 -11.35 8.37 -9.22
CA VAL A 5 -10.38 7.84 -10.20
C VAL A 5 -9.00 8.47 -10.00
N LEU A 6 -8.92 9.79 -9.77
CA LEU A 6 -7.66 10.48 -9.54
C LEU A 6 -6.94 9.98 -8.28
N LYS A 7 -7.69 9.83 -7.19
CA LYS A 7 -7.18 9.30 -5.92
C LYS A 7 -6.65 7.88 -6.06
N ILE A 8 -7.40 6.99 -6.71
CA ILE A 8 -6.96 5.60 -6.95
C ILE A 8 -5.70 5.58 -7.81
N ALA A 9 -5.65 6.36 -8.88
CA ALA A 9 -4.48 6.42 -9.77
C ALA A 9 -3.21 6.89 -9.03
N LEU A 10 -3.34 7.91 -8.19
CA LEU A 10 -2.22 8.42 -7.37
C LEU A 10 -1.81 7.43 -6.28
N ALA A 11 -2.76 6.76 -5.64
CA ALA A 11 -2.47 5.74 -4.64
C ALA A 11 -1.78 4.52 -5.27
N ALA A 12 -2.26 4.07 -6.43
CA ALA A 12 -1.64 3.01 -7.22
C ALA A 12 -0.22 3.41 -7.67
N PHE A 13 0.01 4.67 -8.04
CA PHE A 13 1.37 5.15 -8.35
C PHE A 13 2.32 5.06 -7.15
N MET A 14 1.80 5.24 -5.92
CA MET A 14 2.60 5.22 -4.69
C MET A 14 2.61 3.86 -3.96
N HIS A 15 1.87 2.85 -4.42
CA HIS A 15 1.57 1.64 -3.64
C HIS A 15 2.84 0.93 -3.10
N ASP A 16 3.89 0.91 -3.93
CA ASP A 16 5.14 0.20 -3.68
C ASP A 16 6.31 1.11 -3.24
N ILE A 17 6.06 2.40 -2.97
CA ILE A 17 7.12 3.35 -2.58
C ILE A 17 7.86 2.91 -1.31
N GLY A 18 7.20 2.11 -0.47
CA GLY A 18 7.79 1.48 0.70
C GLY A 18 9.00 0.59 0.41
N LYS A 19 9.15 0.04 -0.81
CA LYS A 19 10.35 -0.72 -1.21
C LYS A 19 11.61 0.16 -1.18
N PHE A 20 11.48 1.45 -1.52
CA PHE A 20 12.54 2.44 -1.37
C PHE A 20 12.68 2.89 0.09
N ALA A 21 11.56 3.22 0.73
CA ALA A 21 11.58 3.77 2.09
C ALA A 21 12.13 2.79 3.13
N GLN A 22 11.94 1.49 2.95
CA GLN A 22 12.44 0.46 3.88
C GLN A 22 13.96 0.53 4.11
N ASN A 23 14.73 1.04 3.14
CA ASN A 23 16.19 1.14 3.23
C ASN A 23 16.69 2.55 3.58
N GLY A 24 15.81 3.56 3.65
CA GLY A 24 16.22 4.97 3.80
C GLY A 24 15.41 5.78 4.81
N LEU A 25 14.25 5.30 5.23
CA LEU A 25 13.39 5.96 6.20
C LEU A 25 13.50 5.26 7.55
N HIS A 26 13.89 6.00 8.58
CA HIS A 26 13.79 5.52 9.95
C HIS A 26 12.32 5.50 10.37
N VAL A 27 11.81 4.30 10.67
CA VAL A 27 10.46 4.07 11.18
C VAL A 27 10.59 3.29 12.49
N SER A 28 9.92 3.75 13.55
CA SER A 28 10.00 3.09 14.85
C SER A 28 9.38 1.69 14.82
N ASP A 29 9.92 0.76 15.61
CA ASP A 29 9.34 -0.57 15.76
C ASP A 29 7.89 -0.51 16.27
N GLU A 30 7.57 0.49 17.10
CA GLU A 30 6.21 0.73 17.55
C GLU A 30 5.25 1.01 16.38
N PHE A 31 5.64 1.89 15.44
CA PHE A 31 4.82 2.19 14.26
C PHE A 31 4.67 0.94 13.38
N LEU A 32 5.76 0.22 13.15
CA LEU A 32 5.76 -0.99 12.34
C LEU A 32 4.82 -2.05 12.92
N ASN A 33 4.92 -2.31 14.23
CA ASN A 33 4.13 -3.32 14.91
C ASN A 33 2.64 -2.93 15.00
N LYS A 34 2.33 -1.65 15.28
CA LYS A 34 0.95 -1.16 15.37
C LYS A 34 0.20 -1.23 14.04
N ASN A 35 0.91 -1.05 12.93
CA ASN A 35 0.31 -1.02 11.58
C ASN A 35 0.51 -2.32 10.80
N ALA A 36 1.22 -3.31 11.36
CA ALA A 36 1.54 -4.53 10.64
C ALA A 36 0.28 -5.27 10.19
N ASP A 37 -0.65 -5.54 11.09
CA ASP A 37 -1.87 -6.27 10.75
C ASP A 37 -2.77 -5.51 9.78
N LEU A 38 -2.68 -4.19 9.71
CA LEU A 38 -3.50 -3.41 8.79
C LEU A 38 -3.11 -3.62 7.33
N TYR A 39 -1.82 -3.81 7.05
CA TYR A 39 -1.30 -3.81 5.67
C TYR A 39 -0.59 -5.10 5.25
N GLN A 40 -0.18 -5.92 6.21
CA GLN A 40 0.61 -7.12 5.96
C GLN A 40 -0.24 -8.38 6.16
N PRO A 41 -0.32 -9.26 5.15
CA PRO A 41 -0.81 -10.61 5.33
C PRO A 41 0.19 -11.48 6.12
N HIS A 42 -0.29 -12.62 6.62
CA HIS A 42 0.50 -13.57 7.40
C HIS A 42 0.80 -14.84 6.62
N TYR A 43 2.05 -15.31 6.68
CA TYR A 43 2.46 -16.62 6.19
C TYR A 43 3.29 -17.34 7.26
N SER A 44 2.92 -18.58 7.60
CA SER A 44 3.59 -19.39 8.64
C SER A 44 3.82 -18.65 9.97
N GLY A 45 2.81 -17.87 10.40
CA GLY A 45 2.85 -17.13 11.67
C GLY A 45 3.74 -15.88 11.66
N ARG A 46 4.13 -15.37 10.47
CA ARG A 46 4.91 -14.13 10.32
C ARG A 46 4.26 -13.19 9.32
N TYR A 47 4.31 -11.89 9.62
CA TYR A 47 3.96 -10.86 8.65
C TYR A 47 4.88 -10.91 7.44
N THR A 48 4.31 -10.67 6.27
CA THR A 48 5.00 -10.58 4.99
C THR A 48 4.76 -9.23 4.34
N HIS A 49 5.49 -8.89 3.28
CA HIS A 49 5.30 -7.62 2.55
C HIS A 49 5.49 -6.36 3.43
N ARG A 50 6.57 -6.33 4.24
CA ARG A 50 6.92 -5.22 5.14
C ARG A 50 6.92 -3.84 4.47
N HIS A 51 7.25 -3.78 3.18
CA HIS A 51 7.20 -2.54 2.42
C HIS A 51 5.81 -1.88 2.43
N ALA A 52 4.72 -2.63 2.58
CA ALA A 52 3.36 -2.08 2.69
C ALA A 52 3.23 -1.10 3.88
N VAL A 53 3.76 -1.47 5.05
CA VAL A 53 3.78 -0.57 6.22
C VAL A 53 4.73 0.60 5.99
N TYR A 54 5.83 0.40 5.28
CA TYR A 54 6.74 1.50 4.90
C TYR A 54 6.11 2.46 3.89
N THR A 55 5.21 2.01 3.00
CA THR A 55 4.40 2.90 2.15
C THR A 55 3.55 3.82 3.02
N ALA A 56 2.86 3.28 4.03
CA ALA A 56 2.09 4.09 4.97
C ALA A 56 2.97 5.07 5.76
N ALA A 57 4.10 4.60 6.29
CA ALA A 57 5.05 5.44 7.04
C ALA A 57 5.64 6.56 6.17
N PHE A 58 5.95 6.26 4.90
CA PHE A 58 6.49 7.25 3.97
C PHE A 58 5.47 8.34 3.70
N ILE A 59 4.22 7.98 3.37
CA ILE A 59 3.13 8.94 3.14
C ILE A 59 2.90 9.81 4.38
N ASP A 60 2.87 9.22 5.57
CA ASP A 60 2.75 9.96 6.83
C ASP A 60 3.91 10.95 7.03
N HIS A 61 5.15 10.51 6.75
CA HIS A 61 6.34 11.34 6.88
C HIS A 61 6.33 12.56 5.95
N ILE A 62 5.85 12.39 4.71
CA ILE A 62 5.83 13.46 3.70
C ILE A 62 4.48 14.18 3.61
N GLN A 63 3.52 13.90 4.50
CA GLN A 63 2.13 14.38 4.40
C GLN A 63 1.99 15.90 4.19
N LYS A 64 2.94 16.69 4.72
CA LYS A 64 2.97 18.15 4.59
C LYS A 64 3.41 18.65 3.22
N LEU A 65 4.07 17.81 2.43
CA LEU A 65 4.53 18.08 1.07
C LEU A 65 3.50 17.62 0.02
N LEU A 66 2.58 16.74 0.40
CA LEU A 66 1.53 16.22 -0.47
C LEU A 66 0.38 17.22 -0.62
N PRO A 67 -0.41 17.13 -1.72
CA PRO A 67 -1.62 17.94 -1.87
C PRO A 67 -2.56 17.78 -0.68
N LYS A 68 -3.13 18.89 -0.19
CA LYS A 68 -4.03 18.89 0.98
C LYS A 68 -5.21 17.91 0.85
N ALA A 69 -5.67 17.68 -0.38
CA ALA A 69 -6.74 16.73 -0.69
C ALA A 69 -6.44 15.30 -0.19
N PHE A 70 -5.17 14.87 -0.12
CA PHE A 70 -4.80 13.52 0.29
C PHE A 70 -5.16 13.22 1.75
N ASN A 71 -5.20 14.27 2.57
CA ASN A 71 -5.58 14.21 3.99
C ASN A 71 -7.01 14.73 4.23
N GLN A 72 -7.75 15.08 3.16
CA GLN A 72 -9.10 15.60 3.28
C GLN A 72 -10.08 14.44 3.47
N ALA A 73 -10.85 14.49 4.55
CA ALA A 73 -11.95 13.56 4.78
C ALA A 73 -12.95 13.61 3.61
N GLY A 74 -13.34 12.45 3.10
CA GLY A 74 -14.32 12.32 2.03
C GLY A 74 -13.80 12.60 0.61
N TRP A 75 -12.52 12.91 0.40
CA TRP A 75 -11.95 13.01 -0.95
C TRP A 75 -12.05 11.66 -1.65
N GLY A 76 -12.79 11.58 -2.77
CA GLY A 76 -12.90 10.35 -3.58
C GLY A 76 -13.37 9.09 -2.83
N LEU A 77 -14.27 9.27 -1.84
CA LEU A 77 -15.01 8.30 -1.01
C LEU A 77 -14.26 7.12 -0.31
N GLU A 78 -14.83 6.70 0.82
CA GLU A 78 -14.55 5.54 1.70
C GLU A 78 -13.11 5.33 2.21
N ASP A 79 -12.13 5.01 1.35
CA ASP A 79 -10.77 4.73 1.80
C ASP A 79 -9.98 6.01 2.07
N THR A 80 -9.02 5.99 3.00
CA THR A 80 -8.02 7.06 3.05
C THR A 80 -7.01 6.87 1.91
N PHE A 81 -6.35 7.95 1.48
CA PHE A 81 -5.29 7.86 0.47
C PHE A 81 -4.18 6.87 0.90
N VAL A 82 -3.78 6.94 2.18
CA VAL A 82 -2.76 6.06 2.74
C VAL A 82 -3.18 4.59 2.75
N ASN A 83 -4.45 4.29 3.07
CA ASN A 83 -4.94 2.91 3.06
C ASN A 83 -5.02 2.34 1.64
N LEU A 84 -5.39 3.16 0.64
CA LEU A 84 -5.35 2.71 -0.76
C LEU A 84 -3.93 2.37 -1.21
N ALA A 85 -2.94 3.20 -0.89
CA ALA A 85 -1.56 2.95 -1.30
C ALA A 85 -0.97 1.72 -0.58
N ALA A 86 -1.14 1.63 0.74
CA ALA A 86 -0.51 0.59 1.56
C ALA A 86 -1.27 -0.75 1.58
N GLY A 87 -2.57 -0.76 1.26
CA GLY A 87 -3.45 -1.93 1.45
C GLY A 87 -3.38 -3.01 0.37
N HIS A 88 -2.58 -2.86 -0.69
CA HIS A 88 -2.63 -3.75 -1.86
C HIS A 88 -2.26 -5.22 -1.58
N HIS A 89 -1.53 -5.53 -0.49
CA HIS A 89 -1.24 -6.90 -0.05
C HIS A 89 -2.28 -7.51 0.90
N LYS A 90 -3.11 -6.68 1.55
CA LYS A 90 -4.23 -7.13 2.40
C LYS A 90 -5.49 -6.27 2.09
N PRO A 91 -6.04 -6.35 0.86
CA PRO A 91 -7.13 -5.47 0.44
C PRO A 91 -8.46 -5.86 1.09
N GLU A 92 -9.12 -4.89 1.72
CA GLU A 92 -10.41 -5.06 2.41
C GLU A 92 -11.59 -4.42 1.66
N THR A 93 -11.32 -3.43 0.80
CA THR A 93 -12.35 -2.70 0.04
C THR A 93 -12.25 -2.96 -1.46
N PRO A 94 -13.34 -2.74 -2.23
CA PRO A 94 -13.27 -2.85 -3.69
C PRO A 94 -12.20 -1.95 -4.33
N MET A 95 -11.96 -0.76 -3.78
CA MET A 95 -10.97 0.18 -4.33
C MET A 95 -9.53 -0.27 -4.05
N GLN A 96 -9.27 -0.86 -2.87
CA GLN A 96 -7.97 -1.50 -2.59
C GLN A 96 -7.75 -2.71 -3.51
N TRP A 97 -8.79 -3.50 -3.79
CA TRP A 97 -8.73 -4.63 -4.73
C TRP A 97 -8.39 -4.21 -6.16
N ILE A 98 -8.86 -3.03 -6.62
CA ILE A 98 -8.46 -2.50 -7.93
C ILE A 98 -6.94 -2.34 -8.01
N ILE A 99 -6.31 -1.75 -6.98
CA ILE A 99 -4.86 -1.56 -6.93
C ILE A 99 -4.15 -2.90 -6.84
N ALA A 100 -4.61 -3.80 -5.97
CA ALA A 100 -4.04 -5.14 -5.82
C ALA A 100 -4.11 -5.95 -7.13
N MET A 101 -5.21 -5.87 -7.89
CA MET A 101 -5.31 -6.54 -9.18
C MET A 101 -4.41 -5.90 -10.23
N ALA A 102 -4.32 -4.57 -10.28
CA ALA A 102 -3.44 -3.86 -11.21
C ALA A 102 -1.96 -4.21 -10.97
N ASP A 103 -1.54 -4.28 -9.71
CA ASP A 103 -0.21 -4.73 -9.31
C ASP A 103 0.08 -6.17 -9.78
N ARG A 104 -0.82 -7.13 -9.50
CA ARG A 104 -0.70 -8.52 -9.96
C ARG A 104 -0.65 -8.66 -11.49
N ILE A 105 -1.45 -7.88 -12.21
CA ILE A 105 -1.45 -7.90 -13.68
C ILE A 105 -0.15 -7.31 -14.22
N SER A 106 0.37 -6.24 -13.61
CA SER A 106 1.61 -5.60 -14.07
C SER A 106 2.87 -6.40 -13.73
N SER A 107 2.86 -7.18 -12.64
CA SER A 107 3.93 -8.10 -12.24
C SER A 107 3.93 -9.43 -13.01
N GLY A 108 2.81 -9.82 -13.62
CA GLY A 108 2.63 -11.08 -14.36
C GLY A 108 3.53 -11.31 -15.59
N TRP A 109 4.41 -10.36 -15.94
CA TRP A 109 5.49 -10.61 -16.89
C TRP A 109 6.62 -11.49 -16.31
N ASP A 110 6.74 -11.60 -14.98
CA ASP A 110 7.72 -12.46 -14.32
C ASP A 110 7.04 -13.63 -13.56
N ARG A 111 6.55 -14.61 -14.33
CA ARG A 111 5.72 -15.73 -13.83
C ARG A 111 6.33 -16.51 -12.68
N GLU A 112 7.66 -16.67 -12.65
CA GLU A 112 8.32 -17.39 -11.55
C GLU A 112 8.26 -16.62 -10.24
N GLU A 113 8.44 -15.29 -10.28
CA GLU A 113 8.42 -14.47 -9.06
C GLU A 113 7.00 -14.32 -8.52
N PHE A 114 6.02 -14.18 -9.42
CA PHE A 114 4.60 -14.15 -9.10
C PHE A 114 4.13 -15.41 -8.36
N ASP A 115 4.47 -16.60 -8.88
CA ASP A 115 4.05 -17.88 -8.28
C ASP A 115 4.81 -18.22 -6.98
N LYS A 116 6.08 -17.80 -6.85
CA LYS A 116 6.91 -18.10 -5.68
C LYS A 116 6.67 -17.15 -4.51
N GLN A 117 6.44 -15.85 -4.77
CA GLN A 117 6.40 -14.83 -3.73
C GLN A 117 4.98 -14.26 -3.50
N TYR A 118 4.26 -13.93 -4.56
CA TYR A 118 2.97 -13.24 -4.46
C TYR A 118 1.82 -14.17 -4.04
N ASN A 119 1.61 -15.29 -4.74
CA ASN A 119 0.44 -16.15 -4.47
C ASN A 119 0.47 -16.93 -3.14
N ARG A 120 1.65 -17.05 -2.50
CA ARG A 120 1.77 -17.85 -1.26
C ARG A 120 1.48 -17.05 0.01
N ALA A 121 1.57 -15.73 -0.08
CA ALA A 121 1.59 -14.85 1.07
C ALA A 121 0.55 -13.73 0.98
N VAL A 122 -0.36 -13.77 0.00
CA VAL A 122 -1.51 -12.87 -0.13
C VAL A 122 -2.79 -13.60 0.22
#